data_AF-A0A2V8KTP1-F1
#
_entry.id   AF-A0A2V8KTP1-F1
#
_cell.length_a   1.000
_cell.length_b   1.000
_cell.length_c   1.000
_cell.angle_alpha   90.00
_cell.angle_beta   90.00
_cell.angle_gamma   90.00
#
_symmetry.space_group_name_H-M   'P 1'
#
loop_
_entity.id
_entity.type
_entity.pdbx_description
1 polymer ?
#
loop_
_entity_poly.entity_id
_entity_poly.type
_entity_poly.pdbx_seq_one_letter_code
_entity_poly.pdbx_strand_id
1 'polypeptide(L)'
;MSAKRLFLILLVLMLVAISMDASAAITVIVETSKNADINSIAASLGGTVLDSMPDDSKYLLSLPSMPSTLPSGVKSMTLDTPLVLPRFRGSALSATGSGGTLPWYANQPAFNLMSAASARAKSTGRGVIIADVNSQVDVSHPALQGHLTTGHDFIGNSGPKTRTGATLEQSSASFLDQSTSSFLDQSTSSFLDQSTSSFLDQSTASFLESGSAGHGHGTMVAGILAALAPDALIMPLRAFDDSGAGDAFQVGKAIRYAVR
;
A
#
# COMPACT_ATOMS: atom_id res chain seq x y z
N MET A 1 47.75 11.25 39.57
CA MET A 1 47.28 10.66 38.30
C MET A 1 47.78 11.53 37.15
N SER A 2 48.46 11.00 36.13
CA SER A 2 48.95 11.88 35.04
C SER A 2 47.80 12.36 34.18
N ALA A 3 47.89 13.58 33.64
CA ALA A 3 46.85 14.20 32.80
C ALA A 3 46.43 13.30 31.63
N LYS A 4 47.35 12.50 31.08
CA LYS A 4 47.08 11.51 30.04
C LYS A 4 46.13 10.39 30.51
N ARG A 5 46.27 9.93 31.76
CA ARG A 5 45.37 8.90 32.32
C ARG A 5 43.98 9.46 32.61
N LEU A 6 43.88 10.72 33.05
CA LEU A 6 42.59 11.38 33.27
C LEU A 6 41.84 11.62 31.96
N PHE A 7 42.54 12.06 30.91
CA PHE A 7 41.97 12.25 29.57
C PHE A 7 41.49 10.93 28.95
N LEU A 8 42.27 9.86 29.09
CA LEU A 8 41.89 8.54 28.57
C LEU A 8 40.63 7.99 29.29
N ILE A 9 40.53 8.19 30.62
CA ILE A 9 39.34 7.78 31.39
C ILE A 9 38.11 8.59 30.97
N LEU A 10 38.26 9.91 30.79
CA LEU A 10 37.15 10.77 30.36
C LEU A 10 36.67 10.43 28.94
N LEU A 11 37.61 10.13 28.04
CA LEU A 11 37.32 9.71 26.66
C LEU A 11 36.61 8.35 26.62
N VAL A 12 37.03 7.38 27.45
CA VAL A 12 36.37 6.07 27.58
C VAL A 12 34.98 6.21 28.21
N LEU A 13 34.81 7.05 29.24
CA LEU A 13 33.49 7.34 29.81
C LEU A 13 32.55 8.01 28.80
N MET A 14 33.07 8.91 27.96
CA MET A 14 32.29 9.56 26.91
C MET A 14 31.92 8.57 25.80
N LEU A 15 32.84 7.68 25.38
CA LEU A 15 32.55 6.63 24.40
C LEU A 15 31.55 5.60 24.92
N VAL A 16 31.61 5.22 26.19
CA VAL A 16 30.61 4.34 26.82
C VAL A 16 29.25 5.03 26.97
N ALA A 17 29.22 6.35 27.18
CA ALA A 17 27.98 7.14 27.20
C ALA A 17 27.34 7.34 25.81
N ILE A 18 28.12 7.21 24.72
CA ILE A 18 27.60 7.26 23.35
C ILE A 18 27.08 5.88 22.89
N SER A 19 27.49 4.80 23.56
CA SER A 19 26.98 3.44 23.34
C SER A 19 25.66 3.17 24.06
N MET A 20 24.77 4.17 24.18
CA MET A 20 23.39 3.89 24.58
C MET A 20 22.78 3.04 23.47
N ASP A 21 22.41 1.81 23.81
CA ASP A 21 21.71 0.89 22.93
C ASP A 21 20.54 1.64 22.28
N ALA A 22 20.67 1.89 20.98
CA ALA A 22 19.52 2.25 20.16
C ALA A 22 18.66 0.98 20.05
N SER A 23 17.88 0.70 21.10
CA SER A 23 16.82 -0.30 21.04
C SER A 23 15.96 0.05 19.84
N ALA A 24 15.76 -0.91 18.93
CA ALA A 24 14.89 -0.72 17.79
C ALA A 24 13.49 -0.37 18.31
N ALA A 25 13.03 0.84 18.01
CA ALA A 25 11.73 1.29 18.45
C ALA A 25 10.65 0.38 17.85
N ILE A 26 9.72 -0.08 18.70
CA ILE A 26 8.59 -0.90 18.30
C ILE A 26 7.39 -0.02 17.95
N THR A 27 6.60 -0.45 16.97
CA THR A 27 5.30 0.17 16.65
C THR A 27 4.18 -0.54 17.40
N VAL A 28 3.34 0.24 18.07
CA VAL A 28 2.29 -0.25 18.96
C VAL A 28 0.98 0.45 18.65
N ILE A 29 -0.07 -0.34 18.45
CA ILE A 29 -1.45 0.15 18.36
C ILE A 29 -1.99 0.26 19.79
N VAL A 30 -2.42 1.47 20.15
CA VAL A 30 -2.92 1.80 21.49
C VAL A 30 -4.37 2.23 21.41
N GLU A 31 -5.24 1.58 22.16
CA GLU A 31 -6.61 2.05 22.38
C GLU A 31 -6.71 2.78 23.71
N THR A 32 -7.29 3.98 23.67
CA THR A 32 -7.43 4.86 24.83
C THR A 32 -8.87 4.96 25.31
N SER A 33 -9.05 5.50 26.52
CA SER A 33 -10.36 5.95 27.01
C SER A 33 -10.72 7.32 26.42
N LYS A 34 -12.02 7.65 26.41
CA LYS A 34 -12.63 8.79 25.67
C LYS A 34 -12.00 10.17 25.97
N ASN A 35 -11.28 10.33 27.08
CA ASN A 35 -10.69 11.59 27.52
C ASN A 35 -9.19 11.49 27.84
N ALA A 36 -8.54 10.39 27.47
CA ALA A 36 -7.11 10.22 27.73
C ALA A 36 -6.28 11.07 26.76
N ASP A 37 -5.28 11.77 27.31
CA ASP A 37 -4.31 12.49 26.49
C ASP A 37 -3.20 11.55 26.02
N ILE A 38 -3.30 11.11 24.76
CA ILE A 38 -2.35 10.20 24.16
C ILE A 38 -0.94 10.77 24.07
N ASN A 39 -0.77 12.10 23.95
CA ASN A 39 0.56 12.71 23.85
C ASN A 39 1.29 12.61 25.19
N SER A 40 0.57 12.88 26.29
CA SER A 40 1.09 12.69 27.64
C SER A 40 1.40 11.21 27.92
N ILE A 41 0.55 10.28 27.47
CA ILE A 41 0.79 8.84 27.61
C ILE A 41 2.05 8.42 26.82
N ALA A 42 2.17 8.82 25.55
CA ALA A 42 3.32 8.51 24.73
C ALA A 42 4.62 9.05 25.34
N ALA A 43 4.62 10.31 25.81
CA ALA A 43 5.76 10.92 26.49
C ALA A 43 6.16 10.18 27.77
N SER A 44 5.17 9.74 28.57
CA SER A 44 5.44 8.97 29.80
C SER A 44 6.09 7.60 29.54
N LEU A 45 5.87 7.04 28.35
CA LEU A 45 6.46 5.79 27.88
C LEU A 45 7.78 5.99 27.12
N GLY A 46 8.27 7.24 27.02
CA GLY A 46 9.47 7.58 26.25
C GLY A 46 9.28 7.42 24.74
N GLY A 47 8.04 7.48 24.25
CA GLY A 47 7.68 7.28 22.86
C GLY A 47 7.01 8.49 22.20
N THR A 48 6.60 8.30 20.95
CA THR A 48 5.96 9.33 20.13
C THR A 48 4.71 8.78 19.44
N VAL A 49 3.70 9.63 19.24
CA VAL A 49 2.52 9.29 18.44
C VAL A 49 2.89 9.44 16.98
N LEU A 50 2.80 8.35 16.23
CA LEU A 50 3.06 8.32 14.79
C LEU A 50 1.80 8.68 13.99
N ASP A 51 0.65 8.17 14.44
CA ASP A 51 -0.60 8.28 13.69
C ASP A 51 -1.83 8.09 14.62
N SER A 52 -3.02 8.44 14.14
CA SER A 52 -4.27 8.34 14.87
C SER A 52 -5.43 7.87 14.00
N MET A 53 -6.42 7.25 14.65
CA MET A 53 -7.75 7.03 14.11
C MET A 53 -8.71 7.92 14.91
N PRO A 54 -8.98 9.16 14.45
CA PRO A 54 -9.59 10.22 15.26
C PRO A 54 -10.92 9.83 15.92
N ASP A 55 -11.70 9.00 15.25
CA ASP A 55 -13.05 8.64 15.68
C ASP A 55 -13.10 7.38 16.57
N ASP A 56 -12.00 6.66 16.77
CA ASP A 56 -12.00 5.33 17.40
C ASP A 56 -11.08 5.26 18.64
N SER A 57 -10.54 6.38 19.09
CA SER A 57 -9.62 6.44 20.24
C SER A 57 -8.40 5.50 20.09
N LYS A 58 -8.04 5.14 18.85
CA LYS A 58 -6.89 4.28 18.52
C LYS A 58 -5.75 5.11 17.93
N TYR A 59 -4.54 4.78 18.33
CA TYR A 59 -3.34 5.52 17.96
C TYR A 59 -2.20 4.55 17.64
N LEU A 60 -1.32 4.96 16.74
CA LEU A 60 -0.08 4.25 16.45
C LEU A 60 1.05 4.98 17.16
N LEU A 61 1.78 4.30 18.04
CA LEU A 61 2.90 4.86 18.79
C LEU A 61 4.20 4.16 18.41
N SER A 62 5.29 4.93 18.41
CA SER A 62 6.66 4.40 18.44
C SER A 62 7.15 4.41 19.89
N LEU A 63 7.44 3.24 20.44
CA LEU A 63 7.90 3.05 21.82
C LEU A 63 9.28 2.37 21.85
N PRO A 64 10.13 2.64 22.84
CA PRO A 64 11.41 1.94 22.99
C PRO A 64 11.25 0.46 23.39
N SER A 65 10.18 0.13 24.12
CA SER A 65 9.83 -1.22 24.56
C SER A 65 8.37 -1.28 25.04
N MET A 66 7.78 -2.48 25.10
CA MET A 66 6.43 -2.69 25.62
C MET A 66 6.40 -2.51 27.15
N PRO A 67 5.48 -1.74 27.73
CA PRO A 67 5.38 -1.61 29.18
C PRO A 67 4.85 -2.90 29.81
N SER A 68 5.32 -3.22 31.02
CA SER A 68 4.86 -4.39 31.79
C SER A 68 3.46 -4.22 32.37
N THR A 69 2.99 -2.98 32.51
CA THR A 69 1.65 -2.63 32.99
C THR A 69 1.05 -1.55 32.10
N LEU A 70 -0.27 -1.59 31.90
CA LEU A 70 -0.95 -0.57 31.10
C LEU A 70 -1.03 0.75 31.89
N PRO A 71 -0.60 1.88 31.31
CA PRO A 71 -0.73 3.18 31.94
C PRO A 71 -2.20 3.61 32.02
N SER A 72 -2.50 4.50 32.97
CA SER A 72 -3.85 5.03 33.15
C SER A 72 -4.36 5.67 31.85
N GLY A 73 -5.62 5.41 31.51
CA GLY A 73 -6.24 5.91 30.28
C GLY A 73 -6.02 5.03 29.05
N VAL A 74 -5.22 3.97 29.13
CA VAL A 74 -5.07 2.97 28.06
C VAL A 74 -5.93 1.75 28.35
N LYS A 75 -6.74 1.33 27.36
CA LYS A 75 -7.55 0.11 27.42
C LYS A 75 -6.79 -1.10 26.93
N SER A 76 -6.00 -0.94 25.87
CA SER A 76 -5.20 -2.01 25.28
C SER A 76 -3.98 -1.44 24.55
N MET A 77 -2.93 -2.26 24.49
CA MET A 77 -1.78 -2.06 23.61
C MET A 77 -1.47 -3.37 22.91
N THR A 78 -1.17 -3.31 21.62
CA THR A 78 -0.77 -4.49 20.84
C THR A 78 0.28 -4.08 19.83
N LEU A 79 1.25 -4.95 19.57
CA LEU A 79 2.25 -4.71 18.52
C LEU A 79 1.55 -4.55 17.18
N ASP A 80 1.97 -3.55 16.42
CA ASP A 80 1.56 -3.42 15.04
C ASP A 80 2.22 -4.53 14.21
N THR A 81 1.43 -5.15 13.34
CA THR A 81 1.84 -6.34 12.60
C THR A 81 2.09 -5.95 11.15
N PRO A 82 3.30 -6.19 10.60
CA PRO A 82 3.55 -5.96 9.20
C PRO A 82 2.75 -6.93 8.34
N LEU A 83 2.20 -6.42 7.24
CA LEU A 83 1.43 -7.15 6.25
C LEU A 83 2.12 -7.01 4.89
N VAL A 84 2.13 -8.09 4.12
CA VAL A 84 2.73 -8.10 2.78
C VAL A 84 1.77 -8.76 1.81
N LEU A 85 1.53 -8.12 0.67
CA LEU A 85 0.75 -8.71 -0.40
C LEU A 85 1.43 -9.99 -0.92
N PRO A 86 0.66 -11.07 -1.14
CA PRO A 86 1.22 -12.28 -1.72
C PRO A 86 1.83 -11.98 -3.09
N ARG A 87 3.03 -12.52 -3.34
CA ARG A 87 3.66 -12.42 -4.65
C ARG A 87 2.97 -13.39 -5.60
N PHE A 88 2.32 -12.88 -6.63
CA PHE A 88 1.77 -13.72 -7.68
C PHE A 88 2.84 -13.94 -8.76
N ARG A 89 3.16 -15.20 -9.05
CA ARG A 89 3.86 -15.57 -10.29
C ARG A 89 2.82 -15.56 -11.41
N GLY A 90 2.58 -14.39 -12.00
CA GLY A 90 1.61 -14.19 -13.07
C GLY A 90 2.20 -13.35 -14.20
N SER A 91 1.76 -13.60 -15.42
CA SER A 91 2.10 -12.77 -16.58
C SER A 91 0.98 -11.76 -16.82
N ALA A 92 1.31 -10.48 -16.85
CA ALA A 92 0.40 -9.44 -17.30
C ALA A 92 0.35 -9.48 -18.83
N LEU A 93 -0.82 -9.75 -19.40
CA LEU A 93 -1.05 -9.61 -20.84
C LEU A 93 -1.40 -8.14 -21.11
N SER A 94 -0.39 -7.34 -21.47
CA SER A 94 -0.63 -6.00 -22.00
C SER A 94 -1.21 -6.17 -23.40
N ALA A 95 -2.48 -5.79 -23.58
CA ALA A 95 -3.02 -5.63 -24.92
C ALA A 95 -2.68 -4.22 -25.39
N THR A 96 -1.89 -4.15 -26.46
CA THR A 96 -1.56 -2.88 -27.10
C THR A 96 -2.83 -2.19 -27.55
N GLY A 97 -2.91 -0.88 -27.27
CA GLY A 97 -4.09 -0.06 -27.51
C GLY A 97 -4.48 -0.06 -28.98
N SER A 98 -5.49 -0.85 -29.31
CA SER A 98 -6.51 -0.45 -30.26
C SER A 98 -7.76 -0.23 -29.43
N GLY A 99 -8.38 0.94 -29.52
CA GLY A 99 -9.50 1.42 -28.69
C GLY A 99 -10.79 0.59 -28.81
N GLY A 100 -10.70 -0.69 -28.47
CA GLY A 100 -11.79 -1.65 -28.41
C GLY A 100 -11.75 -2.37 -27.07
N THR A 101 -12.94 -2.62 -26.52
CA THR A 101 -13.18 -3.48 -25.38
C THR A 101 -12.41 -4.78 -25.56
N LEU A 102 -11.41 -5.06 -24.72
CA LEU A 102 -10.61 -6.29 -24.80
C LEU A 102 -11.51 -7.49 -24.46
N PRO A 103 -12.02 -8.26 -25.44
CA PRO A 103 -13.10 -9.23 -25.18
C PRO A 103 -12.61 -10.42 -24.35
N TRP A 104 -11.30 -10.71 -24.38
CA TRP A 104 -10.70 -11.82 -23.67
C TRP A 104 -10.69 -11.60 -22.16
N TYR A 105 -10.48 -10.35 -21.71
CA TYR A 105 -10.40 -10.01 -20.29
C TYR A 105 -11.74 -10.21 -19.58
N ALA A 106 -12.84 -9.84 -20.26
CA ALA A 106 -14.20 -10.05 -19.75
C ALA A 106 -14.65 -11.52 -19.77
N ASN A 107 -13.88 -12.40 -20.44
CA ASN A 107 -14.19 -13.81 -20.68
C ASN A 107 -13.06 -14.75 -20.24
N GLN A 108 -12.43 -14.47 -19.10
CA GLN A 108 -11.43 -15.36 -18.51
C GLN A 108 -12.04 -16.73 -18.16
N PRO A 109 -11.29 -17.84 -18.30
CA PRO A 109 -11.77 -19.19 -17.96
C PRO A 109 -12.33 -19.30 -16.54
N ALA A 110 -11.76 -18.56 -15.59
CA ALA A 110 -12.24 -18.52 -14.21
C ALA A 110 -13.69 -18.02 -14.09
N PHE A 111 -14.11 -17.07 -14.94
CA PHE A 111 -15.49 -16.58 -14.96
C PHE A 111 -16.49 -17.66 -15.41
N ASN A 112 -16.07 -18.57 -16.29
CA ASN A 112 -16.90 -19.72 -16.68
C ASN A 112 -17.03 -20.72 -15.52
N LEU A 113 -15.94 -21.00 -14.81
CA LEU A 113 -15.94 -21.90 -13.65
C LEU A 113 -16.87 -21.42 -12.54
N MET A 114 -16.95 -20.11 -12.30
CA MET A 114 -17.86 -19.52 -11.31
C MET A 114 -19.25 -19.17 -11.86
N SER A 115 -19.58 -19.56 -13.10
CA SER A 115 -20.86 -19.25 -13.75
C SER A 115 -21.20 -17.75 -13.78
N ALA A 116 -20.21 -16.89 -14.00
CA ALA A 116 -20.36 -15.43 -13.96
C ALA A 116 -21.39 -14.91 -14.97
N ALA A 117 -21.55 -15.56 -16.13
CA ALA A 117 -22.59 -15.21 -17.11
C ALA A 117 -24.00 -15.35 -16.51
N SER A 118 -24.29 -16.47 -15.83
CA SER A 118 -25.56 -16.71 -15.16
C SER A 118 -25.79 -15.76 -13.98
N ALA A 119 -24.73 -15.38 -13.25
CA ALA A 119 -24.80 -14.39 -12.18
C ALA A 119 -25.11 -12.98 -12.71
N ARG A 120 -24.38 -12.55 -13.75
CA ARG A 120 -24.57 -11.23 -14.40
C ARG A 120 -25.96 -11.08 -15.04
N ALA A 121 -26.56 -12.18 -15.51
CA ALA A 121 -27.95 -12.17 -15.98
C ALA A 121 -28.98 -11.83 -14.88
N LYS A 122 -28.61 -12.01 -13.60
CA LYS A 122 -29.46 -11.67 -12.44
C LYS A 122 -29.12 -10.31 -11.84
N SER A 123 -27.84 -9.99 -11.74
CA SER A 123 -27.36 -8.71 -11.20
C SER A 123 -25.94 -8.43 -11.68
N THR A 124 -25.69 -7.17 -12.02
CA THR A 124 -24.39 -6.62 -12.47
C THR A 124 -23.74 -5.73 -11.42
N GLY A 125 -24.32 -5.62 -10.21
CA GLY A 125 -23.77 -4.83 -9.11
C GLY A 125 -24.21 -3.36 -9.07
N ARG A 126 -25.22 -2.96 -9.85
CA ARG A 126 -25.70 -1.57 -9.85
C ARG A 126 -26.09 -1.09 -8.46
N GLY A 127 -25.54 0.06 -8.06
CA GLY A 127 -25.77 0.66 -6.73
C GLY A 127 -24.89 0.08 -5.62
N VAL A 128 -23.98 -0.85 -5.94
CA VAL A 128 -22.97 -1.37 -5.02
C VAL A 128 -21.67 -0.60 -5.21
N ILE A 129 -21.04 -0.24 -4.09
CA ILE A 129 -19.67 0.27 -4.04
C ILE A 129 -18.81 -0.81 -3.40
N ILE A 130 -17.75 -1.23 -4.08
CA ILE A 130 -16.79 -2.22 -3.62
C ILE A 130 -15.54 -1.49 -3.14
N ALA A 131 -15.25 -1.54 -1.84
CA ALA A 131 -13.99 -1.01 -1.32
C ALA A 131 -12.84 -1.99 -1.59
N ASP A 132 -11.89 -1.59 -2.42
CA ASP A 132 -10.68 -2.36 -2.75
C ASP A 132 -9.51 -1.86 -1.90
N VAL A 133 -9.26 -2.53 -0.77
CA VAL A 133 -8.16 -2.24 0.16
C VAL A 133 -6.89 -2.92 -0.35
N ASN A 134 -6.03 -2.17 -1.02
CA ASN A 134 -5.03 -2.74 -1.90
C ASN A 134 -3.78 -1.86 -2.08
N SER A 135 -2.91 -2.19 -3.03
CA SER A 135 -1.90 -1.28 -3.56
C SER A 135 -2.52 -0.26 -4.52
N GLN A 136 -1.70 0.67 -5.03
CA GLN A 136 -2.15 1.72 -5.94
C GLN A 136 -2.86 1.14 -7.18
N VAL A 137 -4.02 1.70 -7.52
CA VAL A 137 -4.74 1.45 -8.78
C VAL A 137 -4.29 2.47 -9.83
N ASP A 138 -4.10 2.02 -11.07
CA ASP A 138 -3.99 2.88 -12.23
C ASP A 138 -5.37 3.41 -12.62
N VAL A 139 -5.68 4.63 -12.15
CA VAL A 139 -6.97 5.30 -12.41
C VAL A 139 -7.15 5.71 -13.88
N SER A 140 -6.07 5.73 -14.67
CA SER A 140 -6.10 6.10 -16.09
C SER A 140 -6.36 4.90 -17.01
N HIS A 141 -6.38 3.68 -16.46
CA HIS A 141 -6.52 2.46 -17.23
C HIS A 141 -7.86 2.45 -18.02
N PRO A 142 -7.84 2.26 -19.36
CA PRO A 142 -9.05 2.34 -20.19
C PRO A 142 -10.19 1.42 -19.73
N ALA A 143 -9.88 0.22 -19.25
CA ALA A 143 -10.89 -0.73 -18.77
C ALA A 143 -11.51 -0.37 -17.39
N LEU A 144 -10.96 0.62 -16.69
CA LEU A 144 -11.47 1.10 -15.39
C LEU A 144 -12.20 2.45 -15.51
N GLN A 145 -12.24 3.04 -16.70
CA GLN A 145 -12.95 4.28 -16.94
C GLN A 145 -14.44 4.13 -16.59
N GLY A 146 -14.94 4.99 -15.71
CA GLY A 146 -16.32 4.95 -15.24
C GLY A 146 -16.62 3.93 -14.13
N HIS A 147 -15.64 3.10 -13.74
CA HIS A 147 -15.82 2.12 -12.65
C HIS A 147 -15.29 2.60 -11.30
N LEU A 148 -14.46 3.64 -11.23
CA LEU A 148 -13.82 4.08 -9.98
C LEU A 148 -14.58 5.25 -9.33
N THR A 149 -14.73 5.19 -8.00
CA THR A 149 -15.10 6.36 -7.18
C THR A 149 -13.86 7.14 -6.75
N THR A 150 -14.06 8.22 -6.01
CA THR A 150 -13.00 8.77 -5.17
C THR A 150 -12.53 7.72 -4.16
N GLY A 151 -11.22 7.61 -4.00
CA GLY A 151 -10.56 6.71 -3.06
C GLY A 151 -9.78 7.46 -1.99
N HIS A 152 -8.91 6.75 -1.28
CA HIS A 152 -7.98 7.34 -0.31
C HIS A 152 -6.63 6.63 -0.33
N ASP A 153 -5.55 7.40 -0.18
CA ASP A 153 -4.18 6.88 -0.05
C ASP A 153 -3.72 6.96 1.40
N PHE A 154 -3.48 5.79 2.03
CA PHE A 154 -3.00 5.68 3.40
C PHE A 154 -1.48 5.54 3.51
N ILE A 155 -0.76 5.40 2.39
CA ILE A 155 0.70 5.26 2.32
C ILE A 155 1.39 6.64 2.23
N GLY A 156 0.75 7.64 1.63
CA GLY A 156 1.30 9.00 1.47
C GLY A 156 1.82 9.65 2.77
N ASN A 157 2.96 10.36 2.69
CA ASN A 157 3.78 10.98 3.76
C ASN A 157 4.08 10.15 5.04
N SER A 158 3.58 8.92 5.15
CA SER A 158 3.63 8.08 6.35
C SER A 158 3.95 6.60 6.09
N GLY A 159 4.39 6.22 4.88
CA GLY A 159 5.02 4.92 4.65
C GLY A 159 6.16 4.66 5.67
N PRO A 160 6.61 3.41 5.88
CA PRO A 160 7.63 3.09 6.88
C PRO A 160 8.80 4.08 6.76
N LYS A 161 8.95 4.97 7.74
CA LYS A 161 9.87 6.12 7.71
C LYS A 161 11.32 5.68 7.84
N THR A 162 11.84 4.99 6.82
CA THR A 162 13.24 4.63 6.66
C THR A 162 13.75 4.91 5.25
N ARG A 163 13.69 6.17 4.83
CA ARG A 163 14.82 6.89 4.20
C ARG A 163 14.44 8.33 3.85
N THR A 164 15.37 9.23 4.19
CA THR A 164 15.46 10.66 3.85
C THR A 164 15.10 10.99 2.40
N GLY A 165 14.23 11.98 2.19
CA GLY A 165 14.10 12.66 0.90
C GLY A 165 12.79 13.43 0.69
N ALA A 166 12.85 14.73 0.93
CA ALA A 166 12.05 15.83 0.34
C ALA A 166 10.53 15.66 0.14
N THR A 167 9.80 16.45 0.94
CA THR A 167 8.44 16.94 0.67
C THR A 167 8.27 17.45 -0.75
N LEU A 168 7.27 16.96 -1.48
CA LEU A 168 6.72 17.62 -2.66
C LEU A 168 5.19 17.52 -2.66
N GLU A 169 4.57 18.70 -2.74
CA GLU A 169 3.14 18.97 -2.91
C GLU A 169 2.45 18.04 -3.93
N GLN A 170 1.31 17.48 -3.53
CA GLN A 170 0.49 16.50 -4.26
C GLN A 170 -0.09 17.00 -5.60
N SER A 171 0.15 18.26 -5.98
CA SER A 171 -0.37 18.86 -7.21
C SER A 171 0.59 18.81 -8.40
N SER A 172 1.86 18.37 -8.23
CA SER A 172 2.87 18.40 -9.31
C SER A 172 3.49 17.03 -9.68
N ALA A 173 3.20 15.96 -8.95
CA ALA A 173 3.78 14.63 -9.22
C ALA A 173 3.15 13.90 -10.42
N SER A 174 1.99 14.34 -10.90
CA SER A 174 1.30 13.79 -12.08
C SER A 174 1.92 14.20 -13.42
N PHE A 175 2.87 15.13 -13.43
CA PHE A 175 3.45 15.69 -14.67
C PHE A 175 4.88 15.22 -15.00
N LEU A 176 5.56 14.49 -14.11
CA LEU A 176 6.96 14.09 -14.32
C LEU A 176 7.18 12.61 -14.68
N ASP A 177 6.16 11.75 -14.58
CA ASP A 177 6.28 10.34 -14.98
C ASP A 177 5.84 10.08 -16.45
N GLN A 178 5.23 11.07 -17.12
CA GLN A 178 4.76 10.89 -18.50
C GLN A 178 5.86 10.98 -19.56
N SER A 179 7.00 11.62 -19.28
CA SER A 179 8.00 11.94 -20.33
C SER A 179 8.97 10.80 -20.68
N THR A 180 9.09 9.76 -19.85
CA THR A 180 10.08 8.68 -20.07
C THR A 180 9.47 7.39 -20.59
N SER A 181 8.13 7.25 -20.56
CA SER A 181 7.43 6.04 -21.03
C SER A 181 6.78 6.21 -22.41
N SER A 182 6.67 7.44 -22.93
CA SER A 182 6.03 7.73 -24.21
C SER A 182 6.98 7.85 -25.40
N PHE A 183 8.30 7.79 -25.19
CA PHE A 183 9.32 8.06 -26.21
C PHE A 183 10.06 6.82 -26.75
N LEU A 184 9.61 5.61 -26.37
CA LEU A 184 9.97 4.35 -27.02
C LEU A 184 8.74 3.85 -27.83
N ASP A 185 8.31 4.65 -28.81
CA ASP A 185 8.62 4.40 -30.23
C ASP A 185 7.92 3.12 -30.75
N GLN A 186 6.60 3.10 -30.95
CA GLN A 186 5.87 3.57 -32.15
C GLN A 186 6.42 3.16 -33.54
N SER A 187 7.61 2.56 -33.69
CA SER A 187 8.20 2.29 -35.01
C SER A 187 8.12 0.84 -35.51
N THR A 188 7.53 -0.12 -34.77
CA THR A 188 7.42 -1.52 -35.25
C THR A 188 6.05 -2.20 -35.08
N SER A 189 5.02 -1.48 -34.63
CA SER A 189 3.72 -2.09 -34.27
C SER A 189 2.78 -2.43 -35.44
N SER A 190 3.27 -2.55 -36.68
CA SER A 190 2.41 -2.83 -37.86
C SER A 190 2.45 -4.27 -38.39
N PHE A 191 3.06 -5.24 -37.70
CA PHE A 191 3.10 -6.64 -38.17
C PHE A 191 3.12 -7.67 -37.04
N LEU A 192 2.06 -7.78 -36.24
CA LEU A 192 1.80 -9.01 -35.48
C LEU A 192 0.31 -9.35 -35.56
N ASP A 193 0.01 -10.23 -36.51
CA ASP A 193 -1.30 -10.86 -36.76
C ASP A 193 -1.72 -11.75 -35.57
N GLN A 194 -3.03 -11.81 -35.34
CA GLN A 194 -3.71 -12.22 -34.10
C GLN A 194 -3.75 -13.75 -33.84
N SER A 195 -2.78 -14.52 -34.35
CA SER A 195 -2.85 -16.00 -34.31
C SER A 195 -1.82 -16.70 -33.43
N THR A 196 -0.95 -15.98 -32.69
CA THR A 196 0.03 -16.60 -31.77
C THR A 196 0.14 -15.89 -30.44
N SER A 197 -0.87 -16.04 -29.57
CA SER A 197 -0.81 -15.65 -28.15
C SER A 197 0.01 -16.64 -27.28
N SER A 198 1.00 -17.33 -27.86
CA SER A 198 1.79 -18.37 -27.18
C SER A 198 3.30 -18.10 -27.15
N PHE A 199 3.76 -16.93 -27.59
CA PHE A 199 5.17 -16.56 -27.53
C PHE A 199 5.32 -15.11 -27.05
N LEU A 200 5.38 -14.93 -25.72
CA LEU A 200 6.01 -13.74 -25.15
C LEU A 200 7.50 -14.09 -24.95
N ASP A 201 8.36 -13.41 -25.70
CA ASP A 201 9.82 -13.52 -25.61
C ASP A 201 10.30 -13.21 -24.17
N GLN A 202 11.25 -14.01 -23.69
CA GLN A 202 11.77 -14.04 -22.31
C GLN A 202 12.27 -12.67 -21.81
N SER A 203 12.52 -11.73 -22.70
CA SER A 203 12.97 -10.36 -22.42
C SER A 203 11.89 -9.45 -21.82
N THR A 204 10.60 -9.67 -22.12
CA THR A 204 9.50 -8.90 -21.51
C THR A 204 9.03 -9.53 -20.18
N ALA A 205 9.21 -10.84 -20.04
CA ALA A 205 8.96 -11.56 -18.79
C ALA A 205 9.97 -11.18 -17.68
N SER A 206 11.20 -10.75 -18.02
CA SER A 206 12.19 -10.32 -17.02
C SER A 206 11.85 -8.98 -16.35
N PHE A 207 11.06 -8.11 -17.00
CA PHE A 207 10.53 -6.90 -16.35
C PHE A 207 9.46 -7.24 -15.29
N LEU A 208 8.74 -8.36 -15.47
CA LEU A 208 7.77 -8.89 -14.51
C LEU A 208 8.41 -9.76 -13.42
N GLU A 209 9.59 -10.33 -13.66
CA GLU A 209 10.41 -11.01 -12.62
C GLU A 209 10.95 -10.01 -11.58
N SER A 210 11.12 -8.73 -11.97
CA SER A 210 11.65 -7.66 -11.12
C SER A 210 10.60 -6.70 -10.54
N GLY A 211 9.31 -6.86 -10.86
CA GLY A 211 8.23 -6.04 -10.29
C GLY A 211 7.99 -6.38 -8.82
N SER A 212 7.84 -5.38 -7.96
CA SER A 212 7.51 -5.63 -6.55
C SER A 212 6.02 -5.93 -6.36
N ALA A 213 5.67 -6.60 -5.26
CA ALA A 213 4.34 -7.22 -5.08
C ALA A 213 3.17 -6.22 -5.15
N GLY A 214 3.41 -4.95 -4.84
CA GLY A 214 2.43 -3.87 -4.93
C GLY A 214 2.23 -3.31 -6.34
N HIS A 215 3.22 -3.41 -7.25
CA HIS A 215 3.09 -2.86 -8.59
C HIS A 215 2.03 -3.60 -9.39
N GLY A 216 0.99 -2.89 -9.84
CA GLY A 216 -0.08 -3.41 -10.68
C GLY A 216 -1.08 -4.35 -9.98
N HIS A 217 -0.87 -4.72 -8.72
CA HIS A 217 -1.78 -5.61 -7.98
C HIS A 217 -3.16 -4.96 -7.79
N GLY A 218 -3.22 -3.71 -7.34
CA GLY A 218 -4.47 -2.95 -7.23
C GLY A 218 -5.20 -2.85 -8.58
N THR A 219 -4.50 -2.50 -9.66
CA THR A 219 -5.08 -2.46 -11.02
C THR A 219 -5.62 -3.81 -11.48
N MET A 220 -4.91 -4.90 -11.20
CA MET A 220 -5.33 -6.26 -11.54
C MET A 220 -6.63 -6.63 -10.83
N VAL A 221 -6.72 -6.40 -9.52
CA VAL A 221 -7.90 -6.70 -8.71
C VAL A 221 -9.07 -5.83 -9.14
N ALA A 222 -8.87 -4.52 -9.29
CA ALA A 222 -9.89 -3.58 -9.75
C ALA A 222 -10.50 -4.00 -11.10
N GLY A 223 -9.66 -4.46 -12.04
CA GLY A 223 -10.19 -4.98 -13.29
C GLY A 223 -11.09 -6.19 -13.08
N ILE A 224 -10.73 -7.13 -12.20
CA ILE A 224 -11.49 -8.38 -12.01
C ILE A 224 -12.86 -8.03 -11.44
N LEU A 225 -12.89 -7.08 -10.50
CA LEU A 225 -14.12 -6.52 -9.95
C LEU A 225 -14.98 -5.89 -11.05
N ALA A 226 -14.40 -5.05 -11.91
CA ALA A 226 -15.10 -4.41 -13.02
C ALA A 226 -15.65 -5.43 -14.04
N ALA A 227 -14.90 -6.51 -14.33
CA ALA A 227 -15.37 -7.55 -15.25
C ALA A 227 -16.50 -8.42 -14.65
N LEU A 228 -16.44 -8.70 -13.35
CA LEU A 228 -17.43 -9.51 -12.65
C LEU A 228 -18.73 -8.74 -12.39
N ALA A 229 -18.61 -7.49 -11.92
CA ALA A 229 -19.72 -6.62 -11.54
C ALA A 229 -19.63 -5.27 -12.30
N PRO A 230 -19.96 -5.25 -13.59
CA PRO A 230 -19.71 -4.09 -14.45
C PRO A 230 -20.51 -2.83 -14.10
N ASP A 231 -21.62 -2.95 -13.38
CA ASP A 231 -22.38 -1.77 -12.95
C ASP A 231 -22.08 -1.36 -11.50
N ALA A 232 -21.17 -2.06 -10.82
CA ALA A 232 -20.66 -1.65 -9.52
C ALA A 232 -19.60 -0.54 -9.69
N LEU A 233 -19.46 0.27 -8.65
CA LEU A 233 -18.34 1.19 -8.52
C LEU A 233 -17.29 0.61 -7.57
N ILE A 234 -16.03 0.97 -7.77
CA ILE A 234 -14.88 0.51 -6.99
C ILE A 234 -14.29 1.71 -6.28
N MET A 235 -14.18 1.63 -4.95
CA MET A 235 -13.52 2.61 -4.11
C MET A 235 -12.09 2.12 -3.84
N PRO A 236 -11.06 2.68 -4.50
CA PRO A 236 -9.68 2.25 -4.28
C PRO A 236 -9.13 2.84 -2.97
N LEU A 237 -8.64 1.97 -2.09
CA LEU A 237 -8.06 2.35 -0.81
C LEU A 237 -6.62 1.81 -0.74
N ARG A 238 -5.64 2.68 -0.97
CA ARG A 238 -4.23 2.27 -0.97
C ARG A 238 -3.75 2.07 0.47
N ALA A 239 -3.60 0.83 0.88
CA ALA A 239 -3.09 0.41 2.20
C ALA A 239 -1.78 -0.38 2.10
N PHE A 240 -1.31 -0.66 0.89
CA PHE A 240 -0.02 -1.28 0.62
C PHE A 240 0.82 -0.38 -0.30
N ASP A 241 2.10 -0.26 0.02
CA ASP A 241 3.05 0.50 -0.78
C ASP A 241 3.41 -0.23 -2.08
N ASP A 242 4.30 0.37 -2.87
CA ASP A 242 4.68 -0.18 -4.18
C ASP A 242 5.44 -1.50 -4.03
N SER A 243 6.08 -1.73 -2.87
CA SER A 243 6.70 -3.02 -2.55
C SER A 243 5.67 -4.11 -2.20
N GLY A 244 4.42 -3.71 -1.93
CA GLY A 244 3.34 -4.54 -1.43
C GLY A 244 3.35 -4.66 0.09
N ALA A 245 4.10 -3.82 0.80
CA ALA A 245 4.15 -3.80 2.26
C ALA A 245 3.14 -2.82 2.85
N GLY A 246 2.56 -3.19 3.98
CA GLY A 246 1.65 -2.38 4.78
C GLY A 246 1.67 -2.86 6.22
N ASP A 247 0.77 -2.35 7.04
CA ASP A 247 0.63 -2.77 8.43
C ASP A 247 -0.84 -2.86 8.86
N ALA A 248 -1.07 -3.51 10.00
CA ALA A 248 -2.41 -3.74 10.51
C ALA A 248 -3.14 -2.42 10.85
N PHE A 249 -2.41 -1.40 11.30
CA PHE A 249 -2.98 -0.10 11.59
C PHE A 249 -3.51 0.60 10.32
N GLN A 250 -2.71 0.62 9.25
CA GLN A 250 -3.08 1.21 7.96
C GLN A 250 -4.25 0.49 7.31
N VAL A 251 -4.22 -0.86 7.28
CA VAL A 251 -5.34 -1.66 6.78
C VAL A 251 -6.60 -1.42 7.62
N GLY A 252 -6.46 -1.36 8.95
CA GLY A 252 -7.57 -1.01 9.84
C GLY A 252 -8.16 0.36 9.53
N LYS A 253 -7.32 1.36 9.21
CA LYS A 253 -7.78 2.69 8.82
C LYS A 253 -8.54 2.68 7.50
N ALA A 254 -8.06 1.93 6.52
CA ALA A 254 -8.73 1.76 5.23
C ALA A 254 -10.11 1.10 5.40
N ILE A 255 -10.21 0.04 6.19
CA ILE A 255 -11.50 -0.62 6.49
C ILE A 255 -12.48 0.35 7.16
N ARG A 256 -12.00 1.18 8.10
CA ARG A 256 -12.84 2.18 8.77
C ARG A 256 -13.32 3.28 7.82
N TYR A 257 -12.48 3.70 6.88
CA TYR A 257 -12.87 4.64 5.84
C TYR A 257 -13.95 4.05 4.93
N ALA A 258 -13.82 2.78 4.55
CA ALA A 258 -14.76 2.11 3.64
C ALA A 258 -16.20 1.99 4.15
N VAL A 259 -16.40 1.92 5.47
CA VAL A 259 -17.72 1.66 6.09
C VAL A 259 -18.46 2.94 6.53
N ARG A 260 -17.92 4.12 6.21
CA ARG A 260 -18.50 5.41 6.56
C ARG A 260 -19.11 6.08 5.35
#